data_AF-A0A969M472-F1
#
_entry.id   AF-A0A969M472-F1
#
_cell.length_a   1.000
_cell.length_b   1.000
_cell.length_c   1.000
_cell.angle_alpha   90.00
_cell.angle_beta   90.00
_cell.angle_gamma   90.00
#
_symmetry.space_group_name_H-M   'P 1'
#
loop_
_entity.id
_entity.type
_entity.pdbx_description
1 polymer ?
#
loop_
_entity_poly.entity_id
_entity_poly.type
_entity_poly.pdbx_seq_one_letter_code
_entity_poly.pdbx_strand_id
1 'polypeptide(L)' 'MRIVGISAYYHDSAAALVVDGRVVAAAQEERFSRRKHDASF' A
#
# COMPACT_ATOMS: atom_id res chain seq x y z
N MET A 1 5.97 18.88 3.24
CA MET A 1 5.41 17.91 4.20
C MET A 1 5.43 16.51 3.59
N ARG A 2 5.86 15.48 4.33
CA ARG A 2 5.93 14.09 3.85
C ARG A 2 5.03 13.20 4.72
N ILE A 3 4.17 12.40 4.09
CA ILE A 3 3.20 11.54 4.77
C ILE A 3 3.33 10.13 4.21
N VAL A 4 3.35 9.13 5.09
CA VAL A 4 3.20 7.71 4.73
C VAL A 4 1.81 7.27 5.16
N GLY A 5 0.96 6.93 4.20
CA GLY A 5 -0.33 6.30 4.45
C GLY A 5 -0.19 4.78 4.45
N ILE A 6 -0.83 4.11 5.40
CA ILE A 6 -0.86 2.65 5.53
C ILE A 6 -2.31 2.19 5.57
N SER A 7 -2.62 1.16 4.80
CA SER A 7 -3.88 0.39 4.84
C SER A 7 -3.55 -1.05 5.22
N ALA A 8 -4.17 -1.56 6.28
CA ALA A 8 -3.97 -2.91 6.79
C ALA A 8 -5.25 -3.45 7.47
N TYR A 9 -5.35 -4.77 7.65
CA TYR A 9 -6.37 -5.47 8.44
C TYR A 9 -7.82 -5.48 7.92
N TYR A 10 -8.05 -5.19 6.63
CA TYR A 10 -9.41 -5.22 6.04
C TYR A 10 -9.42 -5.65 4.56
N HIS A 11 -8.36 -5.31 3.82
CA HIS A 11 -8.11 -5.67 2.42
C HIS A 11 -6.61 -5.94 2.26
N ASP A 12 -6.16 -6.20 1.02
CA ASP A 12 -4.73 -6.19 0.67
C ASP A 12 -4.01 -5.04 1.35
N SER A 13 -2.92 -5.39 2.04
CA SER A 13 -2.08 -4.40 2.67
C SER A 13 -1.51 -3.46 1.61
N ALA A 14 -1.53 -2.16 1.88
CA ALA A 14 -1.07 -1.14 0.94
C ALA A 14 -0.40 0.04 1.65
N ALA A 15 0.49 0.72 0.94
CA ALA A 15 1.16 1.92 1.41
C ALA A 15 1.26 2.97 0.30
N ALA A 16 1.17 4.25 0.67
CA ALA A 16 1.37 5.37 -0.24
C ALA A 16 2.26 6.45 0.40
N LEU A 17 3.18 7.00 -0.39
CA LEU A 17 4.00 8.15 0.00
C LEU A 17 3.46 9.41 -0.68
N VAL A 18 3.13 10.40 0.14
CA VAL A 18 2.67 11.72 -0.30
C VAL A 18 3.72 12.76 0.07
N VAL A 19 4.13 13.57 -0.91
CA VAL A 19 5.05 14.69 -0.73
C VAL A 19 4.37 15.94 -1.27
N ASP A 20 4.19 16.93 -0.40
CA ASP A 20 3.59 18.23 -0.73
C ASP A 20 2.24 18.10 -1.47
N GLY A 21 1.38 17.21 -0.95
CA GLY A 21 0.04 16.96 -1.50
C GLY A 21 0.00 16.07 -2.74
N ARG A 22 1.14 15.57 -3.23
CA ARG A 22 1.21 14.69 -4.41
C ARG A 22 1.61 13.27 -4.01
N VAL A 23 0.92 12.28 -4.56
CA VAL A 23 1.34 10.87 -4.46
C VAL A 23 2.57 10.67 -5.34
N VAL A 24 3.67 10.23 -4.73
CA VAL A 24 4.94 9.97 -5.44
C VAL A 24 5.28 8.49 -5.51
N ALA A 25 4.71 7.67 -4.62
CA ALA A 25 4.82 6.22 -4.67
C ALA A 25 3.58 5.56 -4.06
N ALA A 26 3.22 4.39 -4.57
CA ALA A 26 2.17 3.53 -4.04
C ALA A 26 2.54 2.06 -4.23
N ALA A 27 2.19 1.22 -3.26
CA ALA A 27 2.52 -0.19 -3.19
C ALA A 27 1.31 -0.97 -2.66
N GLN A 28 1.03 -2.14 -3.26
CA GLN A 28 -0.05 -3.05 -2.87
C GLN A 28 0.51 -4.48 -2.78
N GLU A 29 0.18 -5.19 -1.70
CA GLU A 29 0.69 -6.53 -1.36
C GLU A 29 0.57 -7.53 -2.53
N GLU A 30 -0.62 -7.68 -3.12
CA GLU A 30 -0.85 -8.65 -4.19
C GLU A 30 0.03 -8.41 -5.44
N ARG A 31 0.51 -7.18 -5.66
CA ARG A 31 1.47 -6.90 -6.75
C ARG A 31 2.86 -7.46 -6.48
N PHE A 32 3.21 -7.66 -5.21
CA PHE A 32 4.47 -8.29 -4.80
C PHE A 32 4.34 -9.81 -4.76
N SER A 33 3.29 -10.35 -4.12
CA SER A 33 3.07 -11.80 -4.03
C SER A 33 2.66 -12.42 -5.36
N ARG A 34 1.99 -11.63 -6.22
CA ARG A 34 1.35 -12.08 -7.47
C ARG A 34 0.31 -13.18 -7.24
N ARG A 35 -0.27 -13.22 -6.04
CA ARG A 35 -1.26 -14.22 -5.62
C ARG A 35 -2.55 -13.49 -5.27
N LYS A 36 -3.61 -13.75 -6.03
CA LYS A 36 -4.93 -13.23 -5.70
C LYS A 36 -5.37 -13.67 -4.31
N HIS A 37 -5.80 -12.73 -3.50
CA HIS A 37 -6.30 -12.98 -2.14
C HIS A 37 -5.28 -13.72 -1.27
N ASP A 38 -4.03 -13.25 -1.24
CA ASP A 38 -3.00 -13.87 -0.42
C ASP A 38 -3.36 -13.75 1.07
N ALA A 39 -3.65 -14.89 1.71
CA ALA A 39 -4.08 -14.96 3.10
C ALA A 39 -2.93 -14.82 4.11
N SER A 40 -1.71 -14.51 3.64
CA SER A 40 -0.54 -14.30 4.50
C SER A 40 -0.63 -13.02 5.33
N PHE A 41 -1.61 -12.15 5.07
CA PHE A 41 -1.84 -10.86 5.74
C PHE A 41 -3.33 -10.58 5.98
#